data_AF-A0A7S2E6C8-F1
#
_entry.id   AF-A0A7S2E6C8-F1
#
_cell.length_a   1.000
_cell.length_b   1.000
_cell.length_c   1.000
_cell.angle_alpha   90.00
_cell.angle_beta   90.00
_cell.angle_gamma   90.00
#
_symmetry.space_group_name_H-M   'P 1'
#
loop_
_entity.id
_entity.type
_entity.pdbx_description
1 polymer ?
#
loop_
_entity_poly.entity_id
_entity_poly.type
_entity_poly.pdbx_seq_one_letter_code
_entity_poly.pdbx_strand_id
1 'polypeptide(L)'
;DRANDVLFIAVDQLNRGGNAIKVEHKRMELAKLNLQAGEKAMSLATFVNAASYLKKGISLLYEDHWEKYYDLSLKLYSLYAEAEYCNGRFHDISQVAAGVFKHAKIYQDKLRAYAILIKALGAQYKLQNAMNMGFEVL
;
A
#
# COMPACT_ATOMS: atom_id res chain seq x y z
N ASP A 1 -22.92 3.95 -7.21
CA ASP A 1 -23.12 4.30 -5.78
C ASP A 1 -22.49 5.67 -5.59
N ARG A 2 -23.32 6.71 -5.46
CA ARG A 2 -22.92 8.12 -5.65
C ARG A 2 -21.82 8.57 -4.68
N ALA A 3 -21.75 7.99 -3.48
CA ALA A 3 -20.73 8.32 -2.49
C ALA A 3 -19.31 7.93 -2.96
N ASN A 4 -19.17 6.80 -3.66
CA ASN A 4 -17.88 6.37 -4.20
C ASN A 4 -17.43 7.29 -5.34
N ASP A 5 -18.37 7.71 -6.19
CA ASP A 5 -18.09 8.60 -7.31
C ASP A 5 -17.56 9.96 -6.81
N VAL A 6 -18.14 10.50 -5.74
CA VAL A 6 -17.68 11.74 -5.11
C VAL A 6 -16.28 11.59 -4.50
N LEU A 7 -16.01 10.47 -3.81
CA LEU A 7 -14.68 10.20 -3.24
C LEU A 7 -13.60 10.19 -4.33
N PHE A 8 -13.80 9.44 -5.41
CA PHE A 8 -12.82 9.36 -6.49
C PHE A 8 -12.60 10.71 -7.18
N ILE A 9 -13.67 11.45 -7.49
CA ILE A 9 -13.56 12.78 -8.10
C ILE A 9 -12.76 13.73 -7.20
N ALA A 10 -13.07 13.77 -5.89
CA ALA A 10 -12.37 14.64 -4.96
C ALA A 10 -10.88 14.27 -4.84
N VAL A 11 -10.58 12.99 -4.68
CA VAL A 11 -9.20 12.50 -4.56
C VAL A 11 -8.41 12.76 -5.84
N ASP A 12 -9.00 12.53 -7.01
CA ASP A 12 -8.36 12.79 -8.31
C ASP A 12 -8.00 14.27 -8.46
N GLN A 13 -8.91 15.18 -8.12
CA GLN A 13 -8.64 16.62 -8.19
C GLN A 13 -7.55 17.04 -7.21
N LEU A 14 -7.61 16.56 -5.96
CA LEU A 14 -6.60 16.86 -4.96
C LEU A 14 -5.24 16.27 -5.33
N ASN A 15 -5.19 15.08 -5.94
CA ASN A 15 -3.95 14.44 -6.36
C ASN A 15 -3.21 15.19 -7.46
N ARG A 16 -3.92 15.93 -8.32
CA ARG A 16 -3.34 16.82 -9.33
C ARG A 16 -2.60 18.00 -8.70
N GLY A 17 -3.12 18.55 -7.60
CA GLY A 17 -2.50 19.66 -6.85
C GLY A 17 -1.61 19.24 -5.67
N GLY A 18 -1.66 17.98 -5.25
CA GLY A 18 -1.16 17.52 -3.95
C GLY A 18 0.34 17.72 -3.72
N ASN A 19 1.15 17.73 -4.77
CA ASN A 19 2.59 17.94 -4.66
C ASN A 19 2.96 19.39 -4.25
N ALA A 20 2.02 20.34 -4.40
CA ALA A 20 2.22 21.73 -3.98
C ALA A 20 1.89 21.95 -2.49
N ILE A 21 1.30 20.96 -1.80
CA ILE A 21 0.94 21.07 -0.39
C ILE A 21 2.21 20.96 0.47
N LYS A 22 2.62 22.06 1.08
CA LYS A 22 3.81 22.10 1.98
C LYS A 22 3.48 21.85 3.45
N VAL A 23 2.19 21.80 3.80
CA VAL A 23 1.72 21.62 5.18
C VAL A 23 1.57 20.14 5.47
N GLU A 24 2.34 19.63 6.44
CA GLU A 24 2.39 18.21 6.83
C GLU A 24 1.01 17.62 7.07
N HIS A 25 0.20 18.24 7.94
CA HIS A 25 -1.15 17.78 8.26
C HIS A 25 -2.03 17.60 7.01
N LYS A 26 -2.01 18.58 6.09
CA LYS A 26 -2.81 18.52 4.86
C LYS A 26 -2.32 17.42 3.91
N ARG A 27 -1.01 17.17 3.85
CA ARG A 27 -0.47 16.02 3.09
C ARG A 27 -0.94 14.70 3.69
N MET A 28 -0.99 14.59 5.01
CA MET A 28 -1.46 13.37 5.69
C MET A 28 -2.96 13.14 5.50
N GLU A 29 -3.78 14.20 5.50
CA GLU A 29 -5.20 14.10 5.14
C GLU A 29 -5.37 13.58 3.71
N LEU A 30 -4.61 14.11 2.75
CA LEU A 30 -4.67 13.60 1.38
C LEU A 30 -4.15 12.16 1.26
N ALA A 31 -3.13 11.77 2.03
CA ALA A 31 -2.67 10.39 2.09
C ALA A 31 -3.75 9.44 2.63
N LYS A 32 -4.51 9.86 3.66
CA LYS A 32 -5.67 9.11 4.19
C LYS A 32 -6.80 8.99 3.17
N LEU A 33 -7.12 10.06 2.44
CA LEU A 33 -8.12 10.02 1.38
C LEU A 33 -7.70 9.06 0.25
N ASN A 34 -6.42 9.05 -0.11
CA ASN A 34 -5.87 8.08 -1.06
C ASN A 34 -5.96 6.63 -0.54
N LEU A 35 -5.73 6.40 0.76
CA LEU A 35 -5.94 5.09 1.37
C LEU A 35 -7.40 4.65 1.22
N GLN A 36 -8.36 5.52 1.54
CA GLN A 36 -9.79 5.22 1.42
C GLN A 36 -10.20 4.92 -0.03
N ALA A 37 -9.73 5.72 -0.99
CA ALA A 37 -9.97 5.48 -2.42
C ALA A 37 -9.34 4.14 -2.86
N GLY A 38 -8.14 3.82 -2.38
CA GLY A 38 -7.46 2.55 -2.63
C GLY A 38 -8.22 1.35 -2.07
N GLU A 39 -8.65 1.40 -0.81
CA GLU A 39 -9.49 0.37 -0.16
C GLU A 39 -10.80 0.15 -0.93
N LYS A 40 -11.44 1.24 -1.38
CA LYS A 40 -12.65 1.14 -2.18
C LYS A 40 -12.37 0.51 -3.54
N ALA A 41 -11.32 0.94 -4.23
CA ALA A 41 -10.95 0.37 -5.53
C ALA A 41 -10.63 -1.13 -5.42
N MET A 42 -9.96 -1.56 -4.34
CA MET A 42 -9.74 -2.99 -4.03
C MET A 42 -11.07 -3.75 -3.89
N SER A 43 -12.05 -3.19 -3.17
CA SER A 43 -13.37 -3.82 -3.00
C SER A 43 -14.16 -3.96 -4.31
N LEU A 44 -13.85 -3.12 -5.30
CA LEU A 44 -14.46 -3.13 -6.64
C LEU A 44 -13.62 -3.91 -7.66
N ALA A 45 -12.55 -4.58 -7.22
CA ALA A 45 -11.58 -5.28 -8.08
C ALA A 45 -10.94 -4.40 -9.18
N THR A 46 -10.87 -3.08 -8.98
CA THR A 46 -10.19 -2.15 -9.88
C THR A 46 -8.73 -1.95 -9.42
N PHE A 47 -7.95 -3.02 -9.48
CA PHE A 47 -6.63 -3.10 -8.85
C PHE A 47 -5.60 -2.11 -9.40
N VAL A 48 -5.70 -1.74 -10.68
CA VAL A 48 -4.84 -0.69 -11.27
C VAL A 48 -5.12 0.68 -10.62
N ASN A 49 -6.40 1.01 -10.39
CA ASN A 49 -6.78 2.26 -9.73
C ASN A 49 -6.41 2.22 -8.25
N ALA A 50 -6.62 1.08 -7.57
CA ALA A 50 -6.18 0.88 -6.20
C ALA A 50 -4.68 1.15 -6.05
N ALA A 51 -3.85 0.52 -6.90
CA ALA A 51 -2.41 0.72 -6.89
C ALA A 51 -2.04 2.19 -7.12
N SER A 52 -2.72 2.88 -8.05
CA SER A 52 -2.50 4.31 -8.33
C SER A 52 -2.75 5.19 -7.10
N TYR A 53 -3.91 5.05 -6.45
CA TYR A 53 -4.24 5.82 -5.25
C TYR A 53 -3.28 5.53 -4.10
N LEU A 54 -2.99 4.25 -3.85
CA LEU A 54 -2.12 3.85 -2.75
C LEU A 54 -0.69 4.33 -2.95
N LYS A 55 -0.16 4.24 -4.18
CA LYS A 55 1.16 4.79 -4.53
C LYS A 55 1.20 6.31 -4.33
N LYS A 56 0.14 7.02 -4.71
CA LYS A 56 0.04 8.46 -4.46
C LYS A 56 0.00 8.77 -2.97
N GLY A 57 -0.76 8.00 -2.18
CA GLY A 57 -0.79 8.09 -0.71
C GLY A 57 0.60 7.91 -0.10
N ILE A 58 1.36 6.91 -0.54
CA ILE A 58 2.75 6.67 -0.11
C ILE A 58 3.64 7.87 -0.44
N SER A 59 3.54 8.43 -1.66
CA SER A 59 4.37 9.59 -2.07
C SER A 59 4.11 10.86 -1.26
N LEU A 60 2.98 10.94 -0.55
CA LEU A 60 2.62 12.08 0.29
C LEU A 60 3.17 11.98 1.70
N LEU A 61 3.64 10.81 2.13
CA LEU A 61 4.23 10.59 3.45
C LEU A 61 5.53 11.41 3.63
N TYR A 62 5.78 11.90 4.85
CA TYR A 62 7.03 12.59 5.24
C TYR A 62 8.08 11.60 5.72
N GLU A 63 9.36 12.01 5.80
CA GLU A 63 10.46 11.09 6.11
C GLU A 63 10.28 10.31 7.44
N ASP A 64 9.64 10.90 8.45
CA ASP A 64 9.37 10.33 9.77
C ASP A 64 7.97 9.68 9.90
N HIS A 65 7.38 9.29 8.76
CA HIS A 65 6.02 8.76 8.70
C HIS A 65 5.85 7.44 9.46
N TRP A 66 6.88 6.61 9.56
CA TRP A 66 6.82 5.35 10.30
C TRP A 66 6.72 5.59 11.81
N GLU A 67 7.34 6.65 12.32
CA GLU A 67 7.30 7.04 13.72
C GLU A 67 5.97 7.74 14.06
N LYS A 68 5.61 8.77 13.28
CA LYS A 68 4.45 9.64 13.56
C LYS A 68 3.12 9.09 13.07
N TYR A 69 3.11 8.40 11.93
CA TYR A 69 1.91 7.97 11.20
C TYR A 69 1.96 6.47 10.88
N TYR A 70 2.39 5.69 11.87
CA TYR A 70 2.66 4.26 11.74
C TYR A 70 1.51 3.49 11.07
N ASP A 71 0.30 3.59 11.60
CA ASP A 71 -0.85 2.81 11.10
C ASP A 71 -1.22 3.17 9.66
N LEU A 72 -1.12 4.45 9.30
CA LEU A 72 -1.38 4.92 7.94
C LEU A 72 -0.33 4.36 6.98
N SER A 73 0.94 4.41 7.38
CA SER A 73 2.07 3.89 6.62
C SER A 73 1.95 2.39 6.40
N LEU A 74 1.71 1.64 7.47
CA LEU A 74 1.56 0.19 7.42
C LEU A 74 0.42 -0.22 6.49
N LYS A 75 -0.74 0.45 6.58
CA LYS A 75 -1.90 0.16 5.71
C LYS A 75 -1.64 0.50 4.25
N LEU A 76 -1.07 1.68 3.97
CA LEU A 76 -0.76 2.11 2.60
C LEU A 76 0.21 1.15 1.93
N TYR A 77 1.32 0.82 2.60
CA TYR A 77 2.32 -0.11 2.07
C TYR A 77 1.73 -1.52 1.88
N SER A 78 1.04 -2.05 2.90
CA SER A 78 0.48 -3.41 2.83
C SER A 78 -0.55 -3.54 1.70
N LEU A 79 -1.48 -2.59 1.59
CA LEU A 79 -2.52 -2.65 0.58
C LEU A 79 -1.96 -2.38 -0.83
N TYR A 80 -0.95 -1.52 -0.95
CA TYR A 80 -0.27 -1.29 -2.23
C TYR A 80 0.37 -2.58 -2.75
N ALA A 81 1.07 -3.32 -1.88
CA ALA A 81 1.65 -4.61 -2.24
C ALA A 81 0.59 -5.63 -2.69
N GLU A 82 -0.59 -5.66 -2.05
CA GLU A 82 -1.71 -6.51 -2.51
C GLU A 82 -2.24 -6.10 -3.87
N ALA A 83 -2.42 -4.79 -4.11
CA ALA A 83 -2.88 -4.29 -5.39
C ALA A 83 -1.90 -4.64 -6.53
N GLU A 84 -0.60 -4.47 -6.29
CA GLU A 84 0.44 -4.82 -7.27
C GLU A 84 0.52 -6.34 -7.51
N TYR A 85 0.31 -7.17 -6.47
CA TYR A 85 0.14 -8.62 -6.63
C TYR A 85 -1.02 -8.96 -7.56
N CYS A 86 -2.20 -8.38 -7.33
CA CYS A 86 -3.37 -8.59 -8.19
C CYS A 86 -3.15 -8.10 -9.63
N ASN A 87 -2.31 -7.08 -9.83
CA ASN A 87 -1.91 -6.59 -11.15
C ASN A 87 -0.77 -7.41 -11.80
N GLY A 88 -0.21 -8.42 -11.11
CA GLY A 88 0.94 -9.19 -11.59
C GLY A 88 2.27 -8.43 -11.61
N ARG A 89 2.36 -7.29 -10.90
CA ARG A 89 3.52 -6.40 -10.89
C ARG A 89 4.41 -6.68 -9.67
N PHE A 90 5.11 -7.81 -9.73
CA PHE A 90 5.82 -8.35 -8.56
C PHE A 90 7.09 -7.59 -8.15
N HIS A 91 7.65 -6.74 -9.01
CA HIS A 91 8.87 -5.98 -8.71
C HIS A 91 8.69 -5.03 -7.53
N ASP A 92 7.55 -4.33 -7.50
CA ASP A 92 7.26 -3.29 -6.51
C ASP A 92 6.95 -3.89 -5.12
N ILE A 93 6.45 -5.13 -5.07
CA ILE A 93 6.06 -5.82 -3.82
C ILE A 93 7.26 -5.97 -2.87
N SER A 94 8.42 -6.36 -3.38
CA SER A 94 9.62 -6.58 -2.56
C SER A 94 10.11 -5.31 -1.87
N GLN A 95 10.10 -4.18 -2.60
CA GLN A 95 10.52 -2.89 -2.06
C GLN A 95 9.58 -2.41 -0.95
N VAL A 96 8.28 -2.60 -1.15
CA VAL A 96 7.24 -2.17 -0.21
C VAL A 96 7.25 -3.06 1.04
N ALA A 97 7.40 -4.38 0.88
CA ALA A 97 7.52 -5.31 1.99
C ALA A 97 8.77 -5.05 2.83
N ALA A 98 9.90 -4.68 2.21
CA ALA A 98 11.11 -4.29 2.94
C ALA A 98 10.88 -3.06 3.84
N GLY A 99 10.09 -2.09 3.37
CA GLY A 99 9.66 -0.94 4.17
C GLY A 99 8.89 -1.35 5.42
N VAL A 100 7.93 -2.27 5.28
CA VAL A 100 7.16 -2.84 6.40
C VAL A 100 8.07 -3.61 7.37
N PHE A 101 8.92 -4.50 6.88
CA PHE A 101 9.79 -5.32 7.74
C PHE A 101 10.77 -4.50 8.57
N LYS A 102 11.28 -3.38 8.01
CA LYS A 102 12.21 -2.48 8.69
C LYS A 102 11.57 -1.75 9.88
N HIS A 103 10.29 -1.38 9.78
CA HIS A 103 9.63 -0.51 10.77
C HIS A 103 8.53 -1.19 11.58
N ALA A 104 8.20 -2.45 11.26
CA ALA A 104 7.18 -3.21 11.97
C ALA A 104 7.47 -3.27 13.48
N LYS A 105 6.51 -2.80 14.29
CA LYS A 105 6.60 -2.73 15.76
C LYS A 105 6.33 -4.08 16.41
N ILE A 106 5.43 -4.87 15.83
CA ILE A 106 5.11 -6.22 16.29
C ILE A 106 5.17 -7.21 15.12
N TYR A 107 5.29 -8.49 15.45
CA TYR A 107 5.41 -9.55 14.45
C TYR A 107 4.18 -9.62 13.53
N GLN A 108 3.00 -9.39 14.08
CA GLN A 108 1.72 -9.42 13.36
C GLN A 108 1.69 -8.43 12.19
N ASP A 109 2.39 -7.30 12.29
CA ASP A 109 2.47 -6.30 11.23
C ASP A 109 3.22 -6.82 10.00
N LYS A 110 4.14 -7.78 10.19
CA LYS A 110 4.93 -8.40 9.12
C LYS A 110 4.16 -9.50 8.40
N LEU A 111 3.20 -10.16 9.06
CA LEU A 111 2.49 -11.32 8.52
C LEU A 111 1.83 -11.02 7.17
N ARG A 112 1.22 -9.84 7.03
CA ARG A 112 0.57 -9.44 5.78
C ARG A 112 1.59 -9.29 4.64
N ALA A 113 2.72 -8.64 4.91
CA ALA A 113 3.81 -8.48 3.94
C ALA A 113 4.43 -9.82 3.53
N TYR A 114 4.67 -10.73 4.49
CA TYR A 114 5.13 -12.10 4.19
C TYR A 114 4.14 -12.86 3.33
N ALA A 115 2.85 -12.84 3.67
CA ALA A 115 1.82 -13.55 2.92
C ALA A 115 1.77 -13.11 1.44
N ILE A 116 1.93 -11.80 1.18
CA ILE A 116 1.94 -11.26 -0.18
C ILE A 116 3.20 -11.66 -0.94
N LEU A 117 4.36 -11.63 -0.28
CA LEU A 117 5.62 -12.08 -0.89
C LEU A 117 5.59 -13.56 -1.26
N ILE A 118 5.11 -14.42 -0.37
CA ILE A 118 4.96 -15.86 -0.63
C ILE A 118 4.04 -16.09 -1.82
N LYS A 119 2.89 -15.40 -1.87
CA LYS A 119 1.96 -15.46 -3.02
C LYS A 119 2.64 -14.99 -4.31
N ALA A 120 3.37 -13.87 -4.27
CA ALA A 120 4.08 -13.34 -5.43
C ALA A 120 5.19 -14.27 -5.94
N LEU A 121 5.90 -14.95 -5.05
CA LEU A 121 6.90 -15.97 -5.40
C LEU A 121 6.24 -17.20 -6.00
N GLY A 122 5.12 -17.67 -5.44
CA GLY A 122 4.33 -18.77 -5.98
C GLY A 122 3.81 -18.47 -7.39
N ALA A 123 3.26 -17.27 -7.62
CA ALA A 123 2.80 -16.82 -8.94
C ALA A 123 3.93 -16.73 -9.99
N GLN A 124 5.18 -16.56 -9.54
CA GLN A 124 6.38 -16.57 -10.39
C GLN A 124 7.02 -17.97 -10.51
N TYR A 125 6.37 -19.04 -10.04
CA TYR A 125 6.90 -20.41 -10.00
C TYR A 125 8.21 -20.56 -9.19
N LYS A 126 8.53 -19.62 -8.31
CA LYS A 126 9.69 -19.66 -7.41
C LYS A 126 9.35 -20.40 -6.11
N LEU A 127 8.84 -21.63 -6.25
CA LEU A 127 8.24 -22.41 -5.15
C LEU A 127 9.22 -22.68 -3.99
N GLN A 128 10.49 -22.93 -4.28
CA GLN A 128 11.49 -23.15 -3.23
C GLN A 128 11.70 -21.89 -2.37
N ASN A 129 11.75 -20.71 -2.98
CA ASN A 129 11.88 -19.45 -2.26
C ASN A 129 10.63 -19.16 -1.43
N ALA A 130 9.45 -19.48 -1.96
CA ALA A 130 8.19 -19.34 -1.24
C ALA A 130 8.12 -20.26 -0.01
N MET A 131 8.57 -21.51 -0.14
CA MET A 131 8.64 -22.47 0.97
C MET A 131 9.64 -22.03 2.04
N ASN A 132 10.86 -21.66 1.65
CA ASN A 132 11.88 -21.19 2.59
C ASN A 132 11.39 -19.97 3.39
N MET A 133 10.77 -19.00 2.72
CA MET A 133 10.19 -17.83 3.37
C MET A 133 8.99 -18.17 4.26
N GLY A 134 8.19 -19.18 3.89
CA GLY A 134 7.11 -19.68 4.75
C GLY A 134 7.62 -20.31 6.04
N PHE A 135 8.74 -21.04 5.99
CA PHE A 135 9.36 -21.63 7.19
C PHE A 135 9.99 -20.59 8.12
N GLU A 136 10.52 -19.47 7.59
CA GLU A 136 11.04 -18.38 8.42
C GLU A 136 9.93 -17.63 9.20
N VAL A 137 8.67 -17.82 8.82
CA VAL A 137 7.51 -17.12 9.39
C VAL A 137 6.79 -17.95 10.46
N LEU A 138 7.07 -19.25 10.56
CA LEU A 138 6.48 -20.18 11.54
C LEU A 138 7.34 -20.25 12.80
#